data_AF-A0A5C1YJ84-F1
#
_entry.id   AF-A0A5C1YJ84-F1
#
_cell.length_a   1.000
_cell.length_b   1.000
_cell.length_c   1.000
_cell.angle_alpha   90.00
_cell.angle_beta   90.00
_cell.angle_gamma   90.00
#
_symmetry.space_group_name_H-M   'P 1'
#
loop_
_entity.id
_entity.type
_entity.pdbx_description
1 polymer ?
#
loop_
_entity_poly.entity_id
_entity_poly.type
_entity_poly.pdbx_seq_one_letter_code
_entity_poly.pdbx_strand_id
1 'polypeptide(L)' 'MKVSNSLDEADAAFLAADVARGVCESRSAAVAAFIRLLREREFMQSYLDEFELWGRSDGADDWECASGDGLADA' A
#
# COMPACT_ATOMS: atom_id res chain seq x y z
N MET A 1 15.09 7.79 12.72
CA MET A 1 15.46 7.16 14.00
C MET A 1 16.10 5.80 13.71
N LYS A 2 17.17 5.41 14.41
CA LYS A 2 17.78 4.08 14.26
C LYS A 2 17.35 3.20 15.42
N VAL A 3 17.00 1.95 15.12
CA VAL A 3 16.58 0.93 16.08
C VAL A 3 17.38 -0.34 15.81
N SER A 4 17.73 -1.04 16.89
CA SER A 4 18.34 -2.38 16.81
C SER A 4 17.26 -3.39 17.14
N ASN A 5 17.08 -4.39 16.28
CA ASN A 5 15.98 -5.34 16.37
C ASN A 5 16.55 -6.76 16.30
N SER A 6 15.99 -7.65 17.12
CA SER A 6 16.26 -9.08 17.03
C SER A 6 15.23 -9.72 16.14
N LEU A 7 15.68 -10.46 15.13
CA LEU A 7 14.87 -11.27 14.22
C LEU A 7 15.45 -12.68 14.22
N ASP A 8 14.61 -13.68 13.96
CA ASP A 8 15.13 -14.99 13.63
C ASP A 8 15.79 -14.99 12.23
N GLU A 9 16.50 -16.08 11.92
CA GLU A 9 17.23 -16.18 10.66
C GLU A 9 16.31 -16.24 9.44
N ALA A 10 15.11 -16.81 9.59
CA ALA A 10 14.15 -16.94 8.50
C ALA A 10 13.57 -15.58 8.11
N ASP A 11 13.16 -14.77 9.09
CA ASP A 11 12.65 -13.42 8.88
C ASP A 11 13.72 -12.49 8.31
N ALA A 12 14.95 -12.59 8.80
CA ALA A 12 16.08 -11.82 8.27
C ALA A 12 16.40 -12.20 6.82
N ALA A 13 16.33 -13.49 6.47
CA ALA A 13 16.53 -13.99 5.12
C ALA A 13 15.41 -13.54 4.17
N PHE A 14 14.16 -13.53 4.65
CA PHE A 14 13.02 -13.04 3.89
C PHE A 14 13.21 -11.57 3.47
N LEU A 15 13.55 -10.69 4.43
CA LEU A 15 13.81 -9.27 4.14
C LEU A 15 15.01 -9.07 3.21
N ALA A 16 16.03 -9.93 3.31
CA ALA A 16 17.20 -9.88 2.42
C ALA A 16 16.84 -10.27 0.97
N ALA A 17 15.93 -11.23 0.79
CA ALA A 17 15.46 -11.64 -0.53
C ALA A 17 14.71 -10.52 -1.25
N ASP A 18 13.89 -9.74 -0.55
CA ASP A 18 13.17 -8.60 -1.14
C ASP A 18 14.12 -7.50 -1.61
N VAL A 19 15.21 -7.27 -0.89
CA VAL A 19 16.27 -6.36 -1.34
C VAL A 19 17.00 -6.91 -2.55
N ALA A 20 17.33 -8.21 -2.54
CA ALA A 20 18.02 -8.85 -3.67
C ALA A 20 17.17 -8.85 -4.95
N ARG A 21 15.85 -8.91 -4.83
CA ARG A 21 14.90 -8.80 -5.95
C ARG A 21 14.67 -7.36 -6.42
N GLY A 22 15.22 -6.36 -5.73
CA GLY A 22 15.01 -4.94 -6.03
C GLY A 22 13.62 -4.42 -5.64
N VAL A 23 12.86 -5.16 -4.84
CA VAL A 23 11.54 -4.73 -4.33
C VAL A 23 11.70 -3.58 -3.35
N CYS A 24 12.79 -3.60 -2.58
CA CYS A 24 13.14 -2.56 -1.62
C CYS A 24 14.62 -2.19 -1.73
N GLU A 25 14.94 -0.91 -1.58
CA GLU A 25 16.32 -0.42 -1.67
C GLU A 25 17.22 -0.90 -0.53
N SER A 26 16.64 -1.31 0.60
CA SER A 26 17.38 -1.82 1.76
C SER A 26 16.48 -2.63 2.70
N ARG A 27 17.09 -3.38 3.63
CA ARG A 27 16.36 -4.12 4.67
C ARG A 27 15.54 -3.20 5.56
N SER A 28 16.02 -1.99 5.83
CA SER A 28 15.25 -0.99 6.59
C SER A 28 14.06 -0.45 5.80
N ALA A 29 14.20 -0.30 4.48
CA ALA A 29 13.08 0.07 3.61
C ALA A 29 11.99 -1.02 3.61
N ALA A 30 12.40 -2.30 3.54
CA ALA A 30 11.48 -3.44 3.62
C ALA A 30 10.72 -3.47 4.96
N VAL A 31 11.41 -3.28 6.10
CA VAL A 31 10.75 -3.20 7.42
C VAL A 31 9.79 -2.01 7.50
N ALA A 32 10.17 -0.84 6.97
CA ALA A 32 9.30 0.33 6.96
C ALA A 32 8.04 0.11 6.10
N ALA A 33 8.17 -0.54 4.94
CA ALA A 33 7.04 -0.93 4.11
C ALA A 33 6.11 -1.91 4.83
N PHE A 34 6.67 -2.90 5.53
CA PHE A 34 5.88 -3.85 6.31
C PHE A 34 5.11 -3.17 7.46
N ILE A 35 5.73 -2.23 8.17
CA ILE A 35 5.05 -1.44 9.22
C ILE A 35 3.88 -0.63 8.63
N ARG A 36 4.04 -0.05 7.43
CA ARG A 36 2.95 0.66 6.75
C ARG A 36 1.81 -0.30 6.41
N LEU A 37 2.13 -1.47 5.85
CA LEU A 37 1.13 -2.50 5.54
C LEU A 37 0.38 -2.98 6.79
N LEU A 38 1.08 -3.13 7.92
CA LEU A 38 0.43 -3.47 9.20
C LEU A 38 -0.54 -2.38 9.67
N ARG A 39 -0.20 -1.10 9.50
CA ARG A 39 -1.10 0.02 9.81
C ARG A 39 -2.29 0.06 8.86
N GLU A 40 -2.06 -0.12 7.57
CA GLU A 40 -3.11 -0.13 6.54
C GLU A 40 -4.09 -1.28 6.73
N ARG A 41 -3.62 -2.43 7.25
CA ARG A 41 -4.47 -3.57 7.59
C ARG A 41 -5.58 -3.20 8.58
N GLU A 42 -5.35 -2.25 9.48
CA GLU A 42 -6.37 -1.77 10.42
C GLU A 42 -7.52 -1.03 9.71
N PHE A 43 -7.27 -0.50 8.51
CA PHE A 43 -8.23 0.28 7.73
C PHE A 43 -8.84 -0.49 6.56
N MET A 44 -8.40 -1.72 6.30
CA MET A 44 -8.82 -2.49 5.13
C MET A 44 -10.35 -2.67 5.08
N GLN A 45 -10.97 -3.01 6.22
CA GLN A 45 -12.42 -3.16 6.28
C GLN A 45 -13.14 -1.83 6.04
N SER A 46 -12.67 -0.74 6.64
CA SER A 46 -13.24 0.59 6.42
C SER A 46 -13.14 1.02 4.96
N TYR A 47 -12.02 0.76 4.28
CA TYR A 47 -11.92 1.03 2.84
C TYR A 47 -12.95 0.24 2.03
N LEU A 48 -13.12 -1.06 2.32
CA LEU A 48 -14.10 -1.89 1.63
C LEU A 48 -15.53 -1.37 1.84
N ASP A 49 -15.88 -1.07 3.08
CA ASP A 49 -17.22 -0.59 3.44
C ASP A 49 -17.54 0.76 2.78
N GLU A 50 -16.57 1.69 2.79
CA GLU A 50 -16.73 3.01 2.17
C GLU A 50 -16.78 2.94 0.64
N PHE A 51 -15.98 2.07 0.00
CA PHE A 51 -16.07 1.87 -1.45
C PHE A 51 -17.39 1.20 -1.86
N GLU A 52 -17.93 0.27 -1.08
CA GLU A 52 -19.26 -0.31 -1.32
C GLU A 52 -20.36 0.75 -1.16
N LEU A 53 -20.24 1.62 -0.16
CA LEU A 53 -21.17 2.73 0.04
C LEU A 53 -21.11 3.72 -1.14
N TRP A 54 -19.90 4.12 -1.54
CA TRP A 54 -19.69 5.01 -2.69
C TRP A 54 -20.26 4.44 -3.98
N GLY A 55 -20.01 3.16 -4.28
CA GLY A 55 -20.51 2.51 -5.49
C GLY A 55 -22.04 2.36 -5.53
N ARG A 56 -22.73 2.49 -4.39
CA ARG A 56 -24.19 2.55 -4.32
C ARG A 56 -24.75 3.97 -4.33
N SER A 57 -23.90 4.98 -4.34
CA SER A 57 -24.28 6.38 -4.37
C SER A 57 -24.26 6.92 -5.80
N ASP A 58 -25.06 7.96 -6.04
CA ASP A 58 -25.06 8.68 -7.33
C ASP A 58 -23.69 9.33 -7.64
N GLY A 59 -22.85 9.52 -6.60
CA GLY A 59 -21.51 10.08 -6.75
C GLY A 59 -20.59 9.25 -7.65
N ALA A 60 -20.78 7.93 -7.72
CA ALA A 60 -19.97 7.10 -8.61
C ALA A 60 -20.22 7.44 -10.09
N ASP A 61 -21.51 7.54 -10.49
CA ASP A 61 -21.89 7.87 -11.86
C ASP A 61 -21.58 9.34 -12.20
N ASP A 62 -21.79 10.25 -11.23
CA ASP A 62 -21.49 11.68 -11.41
C ASP A 62 -20.00 11.94 -11.66
N TRP A 63 -19.10 11.21 -10.97
CA TRP A 63 -17.66 11.37 -11.13
C TRP A 63 -17.07 10.62 -12.34
N GLU A 64 -17.76 9.61 -12.86
CA GLU A 64 -17.30 8.83 -14.02
C GLU A 64 -17.10 9.72 -15.25
N CYS A 65 -17.93 10.76 -15.44
CA CYS A 65 -17.82 11.66 -16.58
C CYS A 65 -16.51 12.46 -16.63
N ALA A 66 -15.87 12.71 -15.48
CA ALA A 66 -14.61 13.45 -15.36
C ALA A 66 -13.36 12.56 -15.53
N SER A 67 -13.52 11.24 -15.67
CA SER A 67 -12.40 10.28 -15.74
C SER A 67 -11.47 10.49 -16.95
N GLY A 68 -11.97 11.13 -18.01
CA GLY A 68 -11.24 11.40 -19.26
C GLY A 68 -10.66 12.81 -19.38
N ASP A 69 -10.91 13.69 -18.41
CA ASP A 69 -10.49 15.09 -18.49
C ASP A 69 -8.96 15.22 -18.55
N GLY A 70 -8.44 16.01 -19.51
CA GLY A 70 -7.01 16.26 -19.68
C GLY A 70 -6.20 15.16 -20.38
N LEU A 71 -6.83 14.07 -20.82
CA LEU A 71 -6.16 13.00 -21.58
C LEU A 71 -6.13 13.24 -23.10
N ALA A 72 -7.00 14.12 -23.62
CA ALA A 72 -7.11 14.40 -25.05
C ALA A 72 -6.30 15.62 -25.53
N ASP A 73 -5.69 16.38 -24.62
CA ASP A 73 -4.83 17.52 -24.95
C ASP A 73 -3.35 17.09 -24.93
N ALA A 74 -2.90 16.54 -26.06
CA ALA A 74 -1.49 16.25 -26.34
C ALA A 74 -1.10 16.77 -27.73
#